data_AF-A0A7C1E209-F1
#
_entry.id   AF-A0A7C1E209-F1
#
_cell.length_a   1.000
_cell.length_b   1.000
_cell.length_c   1.000
_cell.angle_alpha   90.00
_cell.angle_beta   90.00
_cell.angle_gamma   90.00
#
_symmetry.space_group_name_H-M   'P 1'
#
loop_
_entity.id
_entity.type
_entity.pdbx_description
1 polymer ?
#
loop_
_entity_poly.entity_id
_entity_poly.type
_entity_poly.pdbx_seq_one_letter_code
_entity_poly.pdbx_strand_id
1 'polypeptide(L)'
;MGVNDSSETGVSGGQIALLGILLVAILWRVVISLDGKITFWESLCSGIPLILLGWVLFGYCYRHTRGLKGWIISNYIYQGIAICLVVVNSYVLIYYGMRWYRLLAVEAYLPLDFIFRDIRYITLVTFYCSVIWSAKYVKKMHEEYISRAKRKTVQQLMSPNLHHRSTKLSEMELADIVMDERTLIVIIGLTFLWRIFISLDYEISIWESLISGIAVILLGWIVFAHLYFLFSKQRNWLDLLKVYHATALGVIAMNLYTLVYYGMRWYRLAGSEEAFVPWDFLFRDVRYFILVMFYCASLVLSTFLKRAYVEYTILSTGKP
;
A
#
# COMPACT_ATOMS: atom_id res chain seq x y z
N MET A 1 -17.49 44.88 2.95
CA MET A 1 -18.79 44.31 2.56
C MET A 1 -18.52 43.42 1.36
N GLY A 2 -18.35 42.11 1.47
CA GLY A 2 -19.12 41.14 2.25
C GLY A 2 -19.75 40.17 1.27
N VAL A 3 -18.91 39.42 0.53
CA VAL A 3 -19.34 38.26 -0.24
C VAL A 3 -18.77 37.05 0.48
N ASN A 4 -19.68 36.24 1.03
CA ASN A 4 -19.39 35.12 1.89
C ASN A 4 -18.64 34.02 1.12
N ASP A 5 -17.33 33.90 1.35
CA ASP A 5 -16.54 32.70 1.06
C ASP A 5 -16.80 31.63 2.15
N SER A 6 -18.06 31.23 2.31
CA SER A 6 -18.47 30.14 3.19
C SER A 6 -19.03 28.99 2.35
N SER A 7 -18.17 28.28 1.60
CA SER A 7 -18.50 26.95 1.07
C SER A 7 -17.27 26.10 0.68
N GLU A 8 -16.26 26.02 1.54
CA GLU A 8 -15.21 24.97 1.43
C GLU A 8 -15.16 24.03 2.65
N THR A 9 -16.33 23.70 3.21
CA THR A 9 -16.50 22.58 4.17
C THR A 9 -17.32 21.44 3.56
N GLY A 10 -17.15 21.20 2.25
CA GLY A 10 -17.73 20.06 1.56
C GLY A 10 -16.73 18.92 1.44
N VAL A 11 -16.86 17.89 2.28
CA VAL A 11 -16.24 16.57 2.04
C VAL A 11 -16.54 16.19 0.59
N SER A 12 -15.52 16.10 -0.27
CA SER A 12 -15.75 15.92 -1.71
C SER A 12 -16.55 14.64 -1.94
N GLY A 13 -17.54 14.63 -2.84
CA GLY A 13 -18.45 13.48 -3.03
C GLY A 13 -17.76 12.12 -3.24
N GLY A 14 -16.52 12.10 -3.72
CA GLY A 14 -15.70 10.88 -3.80
C GLY A 14 -15.21 10.34 -2.45
N GLN A 15 -14.96 11.18 -1.44
CA GLN A 15 -14.61 10.73 -0.08
C GLN A 15 -15.82 10.14 0.64
N ILE A 16 -17.01 10.72 0.44
CA ILE A 16 -18.28 10.16 0.94
C ILE A 16 -18.52 8.78 0.34
N ALA A 17 -18.27 8.61 -0.97
CA ALA A 17 -18.38 7.31 -1.63
C ALA A 17 -17.40 6.27 -1.07
N LEU A 18 -16.13 6.63 -0.85
CA LEU A 18 -15.14 5.72 -0.25
C LEU A 18 -15.49 5.32 1.19
N LEU A 19 -15.98 6.28 1.98
CA LEU A 19 -16.45 6.03 3.34
C LEU A 19 -17.70 5.16 3.34
N GLY A 20 -18.61 5.37 2.39
CA GLY A 20 -19.77 4.50 2.15
C GLY A 20 -19.37 3.06 1.81
N ILE A 21 -18.39 2.86 0.92
CA ILE A 21 -17.87 1.52 0.59
C ILE A 21 -17.28 0.84 1.84
N LEU A 22 -16.52 1.59 2.65
CA LEU A 22 -15.93 1.06 3.88
C LEU A 22 -17.00 0.70 4.93
N LEU A 23 -18.02 1.54 5.11
CA LEU A 23 -19.16 1.25 5.99
C LEU A 23 -19.94 0.01 5.52
N VAL A 24 -20.24 -0.08 4.22
CA VAL A 24 -20.92 -1.26 3.66
C VAL A 24 -20.06 -2.51 3.85
N ALA A 25 -18.75 -2.43 3.68
CA ALA A 25 -17.84 -3.55 3.92
C ALA A 25 -17.81 -4.00 5.39
N ILE A 26 -17.80 -3.06 6.34
CA ILE A 26 -17.87 -3.36 7.78
C ILE A 26 -19.23 -3.98 8.12
N LEU A 27 -20.34 -3.38 7.67
CA LEU A 27 -21.69 -3.89 7.91
C LEU A 27 -21.87 -5.29 7.32
N TRP A 28 -21.40 -5.50 6.08
CA TRP A 28 -21.39 -6.82 5.44
C TRP A 28 -20.67 -7.84 6.30
N ARG A 29 -19.49 -7.49 6.85
CA ARG A 29 -18.74 -8.39 7.74
C ARG A 29 -19.43 -8.67 9.05
N VAL A 30 -20.01 -7.65 9.68
CA VAL A 30 -20.76 -7.84 10.92
C VAL A 30 -21.90 -8.83 10.68
N VAL A 31 -22.67 -8.65 9.61
CA VAL A 31 -23.83 -9.51 9.30
C VAL A 31 -23.43 -10.97 9.06
N ILE A 32 -22.45 -11.23 8.19
CA ILE A 32 -22.05 -12.61 7.82
C ILE A 32 -21.19 -13.32 8.87
N SER A 33 -20.74 -12.61 9.91
CA SER A 33 -19.98 -13.22 11.01
C SER A 33 -20.83 -13.44 12.27
N LEU A 34 -22.13 -13.07 12.26
CA LEU A 34 -23.04 -13.28 13.40
C LEU A 34 -23.21 -14.76 13.77
N ASP A 35 -23.19 -15.65 12.79
CA ASP A 35 -23.32 -17.11 12.99
C ASP A 35 -21.97 -17.81 13.22
N GLY A 36 -20.86 -17.05 13.20
CA GLY A 36 -19.49 -17.55 13.30
C GLY A 36 -19.02 -18.39 12.11
N LYS A 37 -19.86 -18.66 11.11
CA LYS A 37 -19.60 -19.60 10.01
C LYS A 37 -19.91 -18.97 8.66
N ILE A 38 -18.88 -18.53 7.95
CA ILE A 38 -19.05 -18.09 6.56
C ILE A 38 -19.20 -19.31 5.65
N THR A 39 -20.36 -19.38 5.02
CA THR A 39 -20.66 -20.34 3.95
C THR A 39 -19.81 -20.07 2.71
N PHE A 40 -19.72 -21.07 1.85
CA PHE A 40 -18.96 -20.96 0.60
C PHE A 40 -19.45 -19.78 -0.27
N TRP A 41 -20.77 -19.59 -0.37
CA TRP A 41 -21.38 -18.51 -1.14
C TRP A 41 -21.05 -17.12 -0.59
N GLU A 42 -21.11 -16.92 0.73
CA GLU A 42 -20.70 -15.65 1.36
C GLU A 42 -19.21 -15.36 1.14
N SER A 43 -18.38 -16.40 1.10
CA SER A 43 -16.97 -16.28 0.74
C SER A 43 -16.75 -15.92 -0.73
N LEU A 44 -17.56 -16.43 -1.65
CA LEU A 44 -17.53 -16.03 -3.07
C LEU A 44 -17.96 -14.57 -3.23
N CYS A 45 -19.06 -14.18 -2.58
CA CYS A 45 -19.58 -12.80 -2.60
C CYS A 45 -18.59 -11.79 -2.01
N SER A 46 -17.73 -12.21 -1.09
CA SER A 46 -16.66 -11.35 -0.56
C SER A 46 -15.40 -11.37 -1.42
N GLY A 47 -15.03 -12.52 -1.98
CA GLY A 47 -13.78 -12.71 -2.73
C GLY A 47 -13.82 -12.19 -4.16
N ILE A 48 -14.87 -12.49 -4.91
CA ILE A 48 -14.99 -12.12 -6.33
C ILE A 48 -14.93 -10.59 -6.50
N PRO A 49 -15.67 -9.76 -5.74
CA PRO A 49 -15.58 -8.31 -5.89
C PRO A 49 -14.20 -7.76 -5.57
N LEU A 50 -13.51 -8.29 -4.55
CA LEU A 50 -12.15 -7.87 -4.22
C LEU A 50 -11.16 -8.18 -5.34
N ILE A 51 -11.25 -9.39 -5.93
CA ILE A 51 -10.41 -9.80 -7.05
C ILE A 51 -10.66 -8.86 -8.24
N LEU A 52 -11.93 -8.71 -8.65
CA LEU A 52 -12.29 -7.86 -9.79
C LEU A 52 -11.86 -6.41 -9.57
N LEU A 53 -12.19 -5.82 -8.42
CA LEU A 53 -11.81 -4.46 -8.07
C LEU A 53 -10.30 -4.27 -8.11
N GLY A 54 -9.55 -5.18 -7.48
CA GLY A 54 -8.09 -5.13 -7.45
C GLY A 54 -7.48 -5.11 -8.85
N TRP A 55 -7.94 -5.98 -9.75
CA TRP A 55 -7.42 -6.04 -11.13
C TRP A 55 -7.87 -4.87 -11.99
N VAL A 56 -9.09 -4.35 -11.79
CA VAL A 56 -9.55 -3.11 -12.46
C VAL A 56 -8.69 -1.91 -12.03
N LEU A 57 -8.38 -1.79 -10.74
CA LEU A 57 -7.49 -0.73 -10.23
C LEU A 57 -6.07 -0.87 -10.77
N PHE A 58 -5.58 -2.10 -10.89
CA PHE A 58 -4.29 -2.36 -11.52
C PHE A 58 -4.29 -1.92 -12.99
N GLY A 59 -5.29 -2.34 -13.77
CA GLY A 59 -5.45 -1.94 -15.16
C GLY A 59 -5.54 -0.42 -15.32
N TYR A 60 -6.26 0.26 -14.43
CA TYR A 60 -6.34 1.73 -14.38
C TYR A 60 -4.96 2.37 -14.16
N CYS A 61 -4.24 1.96 -13.12
CA CYS A 61 -2.93 2.54 -12.80
C CYS A 61 -1.91 2.26 -13.91
N TYR A 62 -1.88 1.02 -14.42
CA TYR A 62 -1.00 0.61 -15.50
C TYR A 62 -1.24 1.40 -16.80
N ARG A 63 -2.50 1.64 -17.15
CA ARG A 63 -2.84 2.47 -18.31
C ARG A 63 -2.31 3.90 -18.13
N HIS A 64 -2.41 4.46 -16.93
CA HIS A 64 -1.92 5.80 -16.64
C HIS A 64 -0.38 5.91 -16.64
N THR A 65 0.34 4.84 -16.27
CA THR A 65 1.81 4.78 -16.43
C THR A 65 2.25 4.99 -17.89
N ARG A 66 1.46 4.55 -18.88
CA ARG A 66 1.77 4.67 -20.30
C ARG A 66 1.11 5.88 -20.99
N GLY A 67 -0.02 6.33 -20.46
CA GLY A 67 -0.86 7.33 -21.12
C GLY A 67 -0.51 8.78 -20.81
N LEU A 68 0.17 9.06 -19.68
CA LEU A 68 0.48 10.42 -19.26
C LEU A 68 1.79 10.90 -19.90
N LYS A 69 1.71 12.02 -20.61
CA LYS A 69 2.83 12.67 -21.31
C LYS A 69 3.21 13.98 -20.62
N GLY A 70 4.49 14.33 -20.66
CA GLY A 70 5.00 15.65 -20.22
C GLY A 70 5.60 15.68 -18.80
N TRP A 71 5.16 14.82 -17.88
CA TRP A 71 5.77 14.72 -16.55
C TRP A 71 6.04 13.26 -16.16
N ILE A 72 7.30 12.83 -16.35
CA ILE A 72 7.72 11.43 -16.23
C ILE A 72 7.53 10.91 -14.80
N ILE A 73 7.68 11.75 -13.76
CA ILE A 73 7.53 11.31 -12.37
C ILE A 73 6.13 10.76 -12.08
N SER A 74 5.08 11.35 -12.66
CA SER A 74 3.72 10.81 -12.48
C SER A 74 3.59 9.36 -12.95
N ASN A 75 4.32 8.97 -14.01
CA ASN A 75 4.32 7.59 -14.51
C ASN A 75 4.97 6.64 -13.51
N TYR A 76 6.08 7.06 -12.89
CA TYR A 76 6.74 6.29 -11.83
C TYR A 76 5.88 6.15 -10.58
N ILE A 77 5.14 7.19 -10.19
CA ILE A 77 4.19 7.10 -9.07
C ILE A 77 3.07 6.10 -9.39
N TYR A 78 2.46 6.17 -10.57
CA TYR A 78 1.46 5.18 -11.00
C TYR A 78 2.04 3.76 -11.07
N GLN A 79 3.29 3.62 -11.52
CA GLN A 79 3.99 2.34 -11.56
C GLN A 79 4.22 1.78 -10.16
N GLY A 80 4.66 2.59 -9.19
CA GLY A 80 4.82 2.18 -7.80
C GLY A 80 3.50 1.71 -7.18
N ILE A 81 2.41 2.45 -7.39
CA ILE A 81 1.06 2.05 -6.97
C ILE A 81 0.65 0.73 -7.64
N ALA A 82 0.92 0.57 -8.94
CA ALA A 82 0.60 -0.64 -9.68
C ALA A 82 1.38 -1.87 -9.16
N ILE A 83 2.66 -1.71 -8.78
CA ILE A 83 3.45 -2.78 -8.17
C ILE A 83 2.84 -3.19 -6.82
N CYS A 84 2.50 -2.22 -5.96
CA CYS A 84 1.81 -2.52 -4.69
C CYS A 84 0.48 -3.26 -4.92
N LEU A 85 -0.31 -2.86 -5.92
CA LEU A 85 -1.54 -3.54 -6.31
C LEU A 85 -1.29 -4.97 -6.78
N VAL A 86 -0.28 -5.23 -7.62
CA VAL A 86 0.02 -6.60 -8.07
C VAL A 86 0.36 -7.50 -6.90
N VAL A 87 1.18 -7.03 -5.96
CA VAL A 87 1.55 -7.79 -4.76
C VAL A 87 0.31 -8.14 -3.93
N VAL A 88 -0.55 -7.16 -3.65
CA VAL A 88 -1.78 -7.39 -2.86
C VAL A 88 -2.82 -8.21 -3.65
N ASN A 89 -2.99 -8.00 -4.95
CA ASN A 89 -3.92 -8.79 -5.76
C ASN A 89 -3.51 -10.26 -5.86
N SER A 90 -2.19 -10.51 -5.98
CA SER A 90 -1.64 -11.86 -5.96
C SER A 90 -1.95 -12.55 -4.63
N TYR A 91 -1.81 -11.83 -3.51
CA TYR A 91 -2.23 -12.30 -2.20
C TYR A 91 -3.72 -12.67 -2.17
N VAL A 92 -4.59 -11.77 -2.63
CA VAL A 92 -6.05 -11.97 -2.63
C VAL A 92 -6.42 -13.21 -3.45
N LEU A 93 -5.84 -13.37 -4.64
CA LEU A 93 -6.05 -14.54 -5.48
C LEU A 93 -5.64 -15.84 -4.80
N ILE A 94 -4.41 -15.90 -4.27
CA ILE A 94 -3.90 -17.10 -3.61
C ILE A 94 -4.74 -17.43 -2.39
N TYR A 95 -5.05 -16.42 -1.56
CA TYR A 95 -5.86 -16.59 -0.36
C TYR A 95 -7.26 -17.14 -0.67
N TYR A 96 -8.02 -16.47 -1.54
CA TYR A 96 -9.38 -16.91 -1.86
C TYR A 96 -9.39 -18.23 -2.62
N GLY A 97 -8.41 -18.46 -3.51
CA GLY A 97 -8.24 -19.76 -4.17
C GLY A 97 -8.06 -20.88 -3.15
N MET A 98 -7.06 -20.77 -2.27
CA MET A 98 -6.81 -21.79 -1.24
C MET A 98 -8.00 -21.99 -0.30
N ARG A 99 -8.69 -20.91 0.05
CA ARG A 99 -9.90 -20.96 0.88
C ARG A 99 -11.05 -21.71 0.19
N TRP A 100 -11.32 -21.42 -1.08
CA TRP A 100 -12.39 -22.07 -1.83
C TRP A 100 -12.15 -23.57 -1.99
N TYR A 101 -10.88 -23.99 -2.09
CA TYR A 101 -10.47 -25.39 -2.10
C TYR A 101 -10.29 -26.00 -0.70
N ARG A 102 -10.59 -25.27 0.39
CA ARG A 102 -10.44 -25.71 1.79
C ARG A 102 -9.02 -26.20 2.15
N LEU A 103 -8.01 -25.58 1.57
CA LEU A 103 -6.59 -25.92 1.75
C LEU A 103 -5.93 -25.21 2.95
N LEU A 104 -6.70 -24.44 3.73
CA LEU A 104 -6.20 -23.60 4.82
C LEU A 104 -6.56 -24.18 6.18
N ALA A 105 -5.55 -24.59 6.96
CA ALA A 105 -5.73 -25.00 8.36
C ALA A 105 -6.18 -23.84 9.25
N VAL A 106 -5.75 -22.62 8.90
CA VAL A 106 -6.09 -21.37 9.59
C VAL A 106 -7.58 -21.01 9.51
N GLU A 107 -8.46 -21.88 9.00
CA GLU A 107 -9.92 -21.69 9.06
C GLU A 107 -10.65 -22.91 9.64
N ALA A 108 -9.92 -23.89 10.19
CA ALA A 108 -10.46 -25.19 10.59
C ALA A 108 -10.58 -25.39 12.12
N TYR A 109 -9.93 -24.60 12.97
CA TYR A 109 -9.91 -24.84 14.43
C TYR A 109 -9.89 -23.59 15.33
N LEU A 110 -10.81 -23.59 16.31
CA LEU A 110 -10.96 -22.76 17.53
C LEU A 110 -11.12 -21.23 17.36
N PRO A 111 -11.73 -20.52 18.35
CA PRO A 111 -12.85 -19.60 18.11
C PRO A 111 -12.50 -18.24 17.49
N LEU A 112 -11.24 -17.88 17.25
CA LEU A 112 -10.84 -16.52 16.81
C LEU A 112 -10.71 -16.36 15.28
N ASP A 113 -10.95 -17.41 14.51
CA ASP A 113 -10.79 -17.41 13.05
C ASP A 113 -11.70 -16.42 12.31
N PHE A 114 -12.90 -16.17 12.84
CA PHE A 114 -13.82 -15.21 12.25
C PHE A 114 -13.27 -13.78 12.33
N ILE A 115 -12.64 -13.40 13.44
CA ILE A 115 -12.05 -12.07 13.65
C ILE A 115 -10.93 -11.83 12.64
N PHE A 116 -10.04 -12.81 12.47
CA PHE A 116 -8.92 -12.66 11.55
C PHE A 116 -9.38 -12.40 10.12
N ARG A 117 -10.35 -13.21 9.71
CA ARG A 117 -10.94 -13.16 8.39
C ARG A 117 -11.60 -11.80 8.15
N ASP A 118 -12.31 -11.27 9.13
CA ASP A 118 -12.99 -9.99 9.01
C ASP A 118 -12.00 -8.83 8.91
N ILE A 119 -11.00 -8.83 9.78
CA ILE A 119 -9.89 -7.86 9.74
C ILE A 119 -9.18 -7.92 8.38
N ARG A 120 -8.86 -9.12 7.86
CA ARG A 120 -8.23 -9.27 6.53
C ARG A 120 -9.05 -8.59 5.44
N TYR A 121 -10.36 -8.82 5.41
CA TYR A 121 -11.23 -8.21 4.41
C TYR A 121 -11.34 -6.70 4.57
N ILE A 122 -11.54 -6.21 5.79
CA ILE A 122 -11.61 -4.77 6.07
C ILE A 122 -10.29 -4.09 5.70
N THR A 123 -9.14 -4.71 6.00
CA THR A 123 -7.82 -4.23 5.57
C THR A 123 -7.73 -4.14 4.05
N LEU A 124 -8.14 -5.17 3.32
CA LEU A 124 -8.07 -5.18 1.86
C LEU A 124 -8.97 -4.11 1.24
N VAL A 125 -10.20 -3.96 1.74
CA VAL A 125 -11.10 -2.88 1.31
C VAL A 125 -10.49 -1.51 1.61
N THR A 126 -9.97 -1.32 2.82
CA THR A 126 -9.30 -0.06 3.21
C THR A 126 -8.11 0.24 2.30
N PHE A 127 -7.31 -0.77 1.96
CA PHE A 127 -6.20 -0.65 1.03
C PHE A 127 -6.67 -0.24 -0.38
N TYR A 128 -7.69 -0.89 -0.94
CA TYR A 128 -8.21 -0.51 -2.25
C TYR A 128 -8.82 0.91 -2.26
N CYS A 129 -9.50 1.31 -1.19
CA CYS A 129 -9.98 2.68 -1.02
C CYS A 129 -8.82 3.69 -0.98
N SER A 130 -7.75 3.35 -0.26
CA SER A 130 -6.49 4.09 -0.22
C SER A 130 -5.90 4.27 -1.62
N VAL A 131 -5.87 3.21 -2.44
CA VAL A 131 -5.36 3.27 -3.81
C VAL A 131 -6.22 4.14 -4.71
N ILE A 132 -7.56 4.01 -4.66
CA ILE A 132 -8.49 4.87 -5.43
C ILE A 132 -8.24 6.34 -5.08
N TRP A 133 -8.10 6.62 -3.78
CA TRP A 133 -7.82 7.95 -3.29
C TRP A 133 -6.47 8.45 -3.83
N SER A 134 -5.37 7.72 -3.64
CA SER A 134 -4.05 8.09 -4.15
C SER A 134 -4.08 8.35 -5.67
N ALA A 135 -4.62 7.42 -6.44
CA ALA A 135 -4.66 7.49 -7.90
C ALA A 135 -5.42 8.72 -8.43
N LYS A 136 -6.47 9.16 -7.73
CA LYS A 136 -7.21 10.40 -8.05
C LYS A 136 -6.34 11.65 -7.86
N TYR A 137 -5.57 11.74 -6.78
CA TYR A 137 -4.75 12.93 -6.51
C TYR A 137 -3.45 12.93 -7.31
N VAL A 138 -2.88 11.77 -7.63
CA VAL A 138 -1.75 11.70 -8.58
C VAL A 138 -2.15 12.27 -9.95
N LYS A 139 -3.38 12.01 -10.41
CA LYS A 139 -3.91 12.60 -11.64
C LYS A 139 -3.99 14.13 -11.54
N LYS A 140 -4.53 14.65 -10.44
CA LYS A 140 -4.61 16.10 -10.20
C LYS A 140 -3.24 16.76 -10.13
N MET A 141 -2.29 16.14 -9.43
CA MET A 141 -0.89 16.60 -9.38
C MET A 141 -0.29 16.70 -10.78
N HIS A 142 -0.53 15.69 -11.63
CA HIS A 142 -0.05 15.71 -13.02
C HIS A 142 -0.65 16.86 -13.82
N GLU A 143 -1.98 17.03 -13.78
CA GLU A 143 -2.67 18.12 -14.48
C GLU A 143 -2.21 19.51 -14.02
N GLU A 144 -2.07 19.69 -12.70
CA GLU A 144 -1.57 20.92 -12.11
C GLU A 144 -0.12 21.21 -12.55
N TYR A 145 0.76 20.22 -12.47
CA TYR A 145 2.16 20.35 -12.90
C TYR A 145 2.25 20.75 -14.36
N ILE A 146 1.55 20.06 -15.27
CA ILE A 146 1.55 20.37 -16.70
C ILE A 146 1.01 21.78 -16.96
N SER A 147 -0.04 22.20 -16.25
CA SER A 147 -0.62 23.53 -16.41
C SER A 147 0.37 24.63 -16.01
N ARG A 148 1.11 24.44 -14.91
CA ARG A 148 2.13 25.37 -14.43
C ARG A 148 3.35 25.39 -15.34
N ALA A 149 3.79 24.22 -15.81
CA ALA A 149 4.88 24.10 -16.76
C ALA A 149 4.56 24.86 -18.06
N LYS A 150 3.37 24.66 -18.64
CA LYS A 150 2.93 25.40 -19.84
C LYS A 150 2.91 26.92 -19.61
N ARG A 151 2.39 27.39 -18.47
CA ARG A 151 2.39 28.83 -18.13
C ARG A 151 3.82 29.39 -18.06
N LYS A 152 4.74 28.66 -17.42
CA LYS A 152 6.15 29.07 -17.33
C LYS A 152 6.87 29.02 -18.68
N THR A 153 6.62 28.02 -19.52
CA THR A 153 7.19 27.97 -20.88
C THR A 153 6.70 29.15 -21.73
N VAL A 154 5.42 29.52 -21.62
CA VAL A 154 4.87 30.73 -22.28
C VAL A 154 5.51 32.00 -21.73
N GLN A 155 5.73 32.09 -20.41
CA GLN A 155 6.46 33.22 -19.81
C GLN A 155 7.94 33.28 -20.24
N GLN A 156 8.62 32.13 -20.34
CA GLN A 156 10.01 32.03 -20.80
C GLN A 156 10.16 32.34 -22.30
N LEU A 157 9.15 32.07 -23.11
CA LEU A 157 9.08 32.54 -24.51
C LEU A 157 8.95 34.07 -24.61
N MET A 158 8.45 34.74 -23.56
CA MET A 158 8.36 36.20 -23.48
C MET A 158 9.59 36.87 -22.83
N SER A 159 10.49 36.11 -22.18
CA SER A 159 11.76 36.63 -21.65
C SER A 159 12.90 35.60 -21.81
N PRO A 160 13.79 35.77 -22.81
CA PRO A 160 14.77 34.76 -23.15
C PRO A 160 16.03 34.99 -22.33
N ASN A 161 16.02 34.64 -21.04
CA ASN A 161 17.27 34.47 -20.30
C ASN A 161 17.07 33.59 -19.05
N LEU A 162 17.73 32.42 -19.09
CA LEU A 162 18.51 31.77 -18.02
C LEU A 162 18.24 30.27 -17.83
N HIS A 163 19.22 29.53 -18.37
CA HIS A 163 19.94 28.39 -17.79
C HIS A 163 19.39 26.96 -17.84
N HIS A 164 20.22 26.17 -18.53
CA HIS A 164 20.46 24.74 -18.42
C HIS A 164 21.26 24.45 -17.14
N ARG A 165 20.95 23.33 -16.46
CA ARG A 165 21.89 22.26 -16.02
C ARG A 165 21.48 21.64 -14.69
N SER A 166 21.52 20.31 -14.70
CA SER A 166 21.33 19.39 -13.59
C SER A 166 22.26 19.69 -12.41
N THR A 167 21.71 19.80 -11.21
CA THR A 167 22.45 19.75 -9.95
C THR A 167 22.13 18.45 -9.22
N LYS A 168 23.18 17.61 -9.11
CA LYS A 168 23.27 16.50 -8.15
C LYS A 168 22.99 17.05 -6.75
N LEU A 169 21.93 16.57 -6.10
CA LEU A 169 21.64 16.90 -4.72
C LEU A 169 22.34 15.87 -3.82
N SER A 170 23.44 16.30 -3.21
CA SER A 170 24.16 15.62 -2.14
C SER A 170 23.65 16.14 -0.81
N GLU A 171 22.75 15.41 -0.16
CA GLU A 171 22.55 15.47 1.29
C GLU A 171 22.24 14.04 1.76
N MET A 172 23.30 13.35 2.19
CA MET A 172 23.27 11.99 2.73
C MET A 172 22.84 12.02 4.20
N GLU A 173 21.66 11.50 4.47
CA GLU A 173 21.27 10.98 5.79
C GLU A 173 21.15 9.46 5.70
N LEU A 174 21.42 8.76 6.80
CA LEU A 174 21.43 7.30 6.97
C LEU A 174 20.22 6.56 6.34
N ALA A 175 19.11 7.27 6.12
CA ALA A 175 17.92 6.77 5.45
C ALA A 175 18.15 6.48 3.95
N ASP A 176 19.01 7.22 3.23
CA ASP A 176 19.30 6.99 1.81
C ASP A 176 20.14 5.71 1.57
N ILE A 177 20.93 5.25 2.56
CA ILE A 177 21.71 4.00 2.44
C ILE A 177 20.79 2.78 2.47
N VAL A 178 19.72 2.81 3.27
CA VAL A 178 18.68 1.77 3.32
C VAL A 178 17.71 1.91 2.13
N MET A 179 17.51 3.13 1.62
CA MET A 179 16.57 3.43 0.53
C MET A 179 17.16 3.37 -0.88
N ASP A 180 18.43 2.97 -1.05
CA ASP A 180 18.93 2.63 -2.38
C ASP A 180 18.14 1.42 -2.92
N GLU A 181 17.67 1.51 -4.16
CA GLU A 181 16.89 0.45 -4.81
C GLU A 181 17.64 -0.89 -4.77
N ARG A 182 18.98 -0.83 -4.77
CA ARG A 182 19.89 -1.97 -4.62
C ARG A 182 19.80 -2.60 -3.23
N THR A 183 19.77 -1.79 -2.16
CA THR A 183 19.63 -2.27 -0.79
C THR A 183 18.28 -2.94 -0.56
N LEU A 184 17.19 -2.41 -1.15
CA LEU A 184 15.87 -3.05 -1.10
C LEU A 184 15.85 -4.40 -1.81
N ILE A 185 16.50 -4.53 -2.97
CA ILE A 185 16.64 -5.83 -3.66
C ILE A 185 17.43 -6.81 -2.79
N VAL A 186 18.49 -6.36 -2.12
CA VAL A 186 19.27 -7.20 -1.20
C VAL A 186 18.43 -7.62 0.00
N ILE A 187 17.63 -6.73 0.59
CA ILE A 187 16.70 -7.06 1.69
C ILE A 187 15.67 -8.10 1.23
N ILE A 188 15.09 -7.94 0.04
CA ILE A 188 14.17 -8.93 -0.54
C ILE A 188 14.91 -10.27 -0.72
N GLY A 189 16.10 -10.29 -1.31
CA GLY A 189 16.89 -11.51 -1.47
C GLY A 189 17.20 -12.21 -0.14
N LEU A 190 17.66 -11.47 0.86
CA LEU A 190 17.98 -12.00 2.19
C LEU A 190 16.75 -12.51 2.92
N THR A 191 15.61 -11.81 2.83
CA THR A 191 14.36 -12.27 3.43
C THR A 191 13.83 -13.53 2.76
N PHE A 192 13.99 -13.67 1.45
CA PHE A 192 13.68 -14.91 0.73
C PHE A 192 14.59 -16.06 1.17
N LEU A 193 15.91 -15.84 1.23
CA LEU A 193 16.87 -16.86 1.68
C LEU A 193 16.62 -17.27 3.12
N TRP A 194 16.44 -16.30 4.03
CA TRP A 194 16.10 -16.54 5.42
C TRP A 194 14.83 -17.39 5.53
N ARG A 195 13.79 -17.01 4.79
CA ARG A 195 12.51 -17.71 4.85
C ARG A 195 12.60 -19.12 4.32
N ILE A 196 13.30 -19.34 3.20
CA ILE A 196 13.54 -20.68 2.65
C ILE A 196 14.30 -21.55 3.66
N PHE A 197 15.33 -20.98 4.30
CA PHE A 197 16.17 -21.70 5.26
C PHE A 197 15.38 -22.21 6.47
N ILE A 198 14.62 -21.33 7.16
CA ILE A 198 13.81 -21.73 8.33
C ILE A 198 12.60 -22.61 8.00
N SER A 199 12.39 -22.85 6.73
CA SER A 199 11.25 -23.56 6.18
C SER A 199 11.59 -24.95 5.67
N LEU A 200 12.87 -25.31 5.63
CA LEU A 200 13.36 -26.61 5.12
C LEU A 200 12.80 -27.79 5.91
N ASP A 201 12.63 -27.61 7.21
CA ASP A 201 12.15 -28.66 8.11
C ASP A 201 10.62 -28.73 8.18
N TYR A 202 9.91 -27.93 7.36
CA TYR A 202 8.44 -27.77 7.29
C TYR A 202 7.76 -27.28 8.59
N GLU A 203 8.43 -27.36 9.73
CA GLU A 203 8.03 -26.80 11.02
C GLU A 203 8.78 -25.49 11.26
N ILE A 204 8.04 -24.41 11.59
CA ILE A 204 8.65 -23.15 12.02
C ILE A 204 8.46 -23.06 13.51
N SER A 205 9.58 -23.04 14.23
CA SER A 205 9.59 -22.84 15.67
C SER A 205 8.98 -21.49 16.06
N ILE A 206 8.53 -21.39 17.31
CA ILE A 206 7.96 -20.13 17.83
C ILE A 206 8.95 -18.97 17.70
N TRP A 207 10.25 -19.24 17.90
CA TRP A 207 11.33 -18.26 17.83
C TRP A 207 11.56 -17.75 16.40
N GLU A 208 11.58 -18.64 15.41
CA GLU A 208 11.71 -18.27 14.00
C GLU A 208 10.50 -17.45 13.51
N SER A 209 9.30 -17.80 13.99
CA SER A 209 8.07 -17.04 13.72
C SER A 209 8.08 -15.67 14.41
N LEU A 210 8.59 -15.58 15.64
CA LEU A 210 8.75 -14.32 16.39
C LEU A 210 9.72 -13.38 15.68
N ILE A 211 10.93 -13.85 15.35
CA ILE A 211 11.95 -13.06 14.66
C ILE A 211 11.40 -12.54 13.32
N SER A 212 10.81 -13.43 12.51
CA SER A 212 10.23 -13.06 11.22
C SER A 212 9.09 -12.05 11.36
N GLY A 213 8.19 -12.25 12.33
CA GLY A 213 7.06 -11.36 12.57
C GLY A 213 7.49 -9.98 13.06
N ILE A 214 8.41 -9.92 14.04
CA ILE A 214 8.97 -8.67 14.56
C ILE A 214 9.66 -7.90 13.44
N ALA A 215 10.46 -8.56 12.59
CA ALA A 215 11.14 -7.91 11.47
C ALA A 215 10.14 -7.26 10.49
N VAL A 216 9.06 -7.94 10.13
CA VAL A 216 8.04 -7.40 9.21
C VAL A 216 7.24 -6.27 9.86
N ILE A 217 6.90 -6.40 11.15
CA ILE A 217 6.24 -5.34 11.91
C ILE A 217 7.11 -4.08 11.95
N LEU A 218 8.39 -4.22 12.32
CA LEU A 218 9.34 -3.10 12.33
C LEU A 218 9.47 -2.47 10.95
N LEU A 219 9.63 -3.28 9.89
CA LEU A 219 9.70 -2.77 8.52
C LEU A 219 8.46 -1.94 8.16
N GLY A 220 7.26 -2.46 8.42
CA GLY A 220 6.01 -1.75 8.14
C GLY A 220 5.85 -0.44 8.91
N TRP A 221 6.29 -0.39 10.18
CA TRP A 221 6.28 0.84 10.96
C TRP A 221 7.35 1.84 10.53
N ILE A 222 8.52 1.38 10.07
CA ILE A 222 9.55 2.24 9.47
C ILE A 222 9.00 2.91 8.19
N VAL A 223 8.34 2.15 7.31
CA VAL A 223 7.69 2.72 6.11
C VAL A 223 6.67 3.79 6.50
N PHE A 224 5.83 3.50 7.50
CA PHE A 224 4.83 4.44 7.98
C PHE A 224 5.45 5.72 8.57
N ALA A 225 6.45 5.58 9.43
CA ALA A 225 7.18 6.71 10.02
C ALA A 225 7.87 7.55 8.93
N HIS A 226 8.44 6.90 7.91
CA HIS A 226 9.05 7.58 6.78
C HIS A 226 8.04 8.40 5.97
N LEU A 227 6.86 7.83 5.66
CA LEU A 227 5.78 8.55 4.98
C LEU A 227 5.30 9.75 5.82
N TYR A 228 5.17 9.57 7.14
CA TYR A 228 4.78 10.63 8.05
C TYR A 228 5.82 11.76 8.12
N PHE A 229 7.11 11.41 8.12
CA PHE A 229 8.20 12.38 8.06
C PHE A 229 8.21 13.17 6.74
N LEU A 230 8.01 12.50 5.59
CA LEU A 230 7.89 13.19 4.31
C LEU A 230 6.68 14.14 4.30
N PHE A 231 5.55 13.68 4.83
CA PHE A 231 4.34 14.50 5.00
C PHE A 231 4.61 15.77 5.82
N SER A 232 5.32 15.67 6.94
CA SER A 232 5.59 16.83 7.80
C SER A 232 6.50 17.87 7.14
N LYS A 233 7.46 17.41 6.32
CA LYS A 233 8.42 18.27 5.59
C LYS A 233 7.82 18.94 4.35
N GLN A 234 6.83 18.33 3.69
CA GLN A 234 6.38 18.71 2.33
C GLN A 234 5.00 19.37 2.28
N ARG A 235 4.74 20.34 3.18
CA ARG A 235 3.40 20.94 3.39
C ARG A 235 2.87 21.84 2.27
N ASN A 236 3.70 22.23 1.31
CA ASN A 236 3.38 23.30 0.36
C ASN A 236 2.54 22.86 -0.85
N TRP A 237 2.27 21.56 -1.01
CA TRP A 237 1.49 21.04 -2.14
C TRP A 237 0.34 20.16 -1.65
N LEU A 238 -0.88 20.73 -1.58
CA LEU A 238 -2.05 20.08 -0.99
C LEU A 238 -2.43 18.75 -1.65
N ASP A 239 -2.32 18.64 -2.97
CA ASP A 239 -2.66 17.39 -3.66
C ASP A 239 -1.65 16.28 -3.37
N LEU A 240 -0.36 16.60 -3.24
CA LEU A 240 0.66 15.66 -2.79
C LEU A 240 0.42 15.20 -1.35
N LEU A 241 0.04 16.11 -0.45
CA LEU A 241 -0.31 15.74 0.93
C LEU A 241 -1.45 14.73 0.96
N LYS A 242 -2.43 14.86 0.08
CA LYS A 242 -3.55 13.90 0.00
C LYS A 242 -3.10 12.54 -0.53
N VAL A 243 -2.10 12.48 -1.43
CA VAL A 243 -1.47 11.21 -1.84
C VAL A 243 -0.69 10.59 -0.68
N TYR A 244 0.03 11.38 0.13
CA TYR A 244 0.71 10.87 1.32
C TYR A 244 -0.26 10.28 2.32
N HIS A 245 -1.35 10.98 2.65
CA HIS A 245 -2.38 10.46 3.56
C HIS A 245 -3.02 9.17 3.05
N ALA A 246 -3.40 9.13 1.77
CA ALA A 246 -4.02 7.96 1.18
C ALA A 246 -3.06 6.75 1.13
N THR A 247 -1.77 6.98 0.86
CA THR A 247 -0.74 5.94 0.89
C THR A 247 -0.47 5.46 2.32
N ALA A 248 -0.35 6.39 3.27
CA ALA A 248 -0.17 6.09 4.69
C ALA A 248 -1.35 5.27 5.26
N LEU A 249 -2.59 5.60 4.87
CA LEU A 249 -3.78 4.81 5.22
C LEU A 249 -3.66 3.36 4.76
N GLY A 250 -3.20 3.14 3.52
CA GLY A 250 -2.97 1.80 2.98
C GLY A 250 -1.90 1.03 3.76
N VAL A 251 -0.79 1.70 4.11
CA VAL A 251 0.28 1.10 4.93
C VAL A 251 -0.21 0.77 6.34
N ILE A 252 -0.97 1.66 7.00
CA ILE A 252 -1.57 1.38 8.32
C ILE A 252 -2.47 0.14 8.23
N ALA A 253 -3.33 0.04 7.22
CA ALA A 253 -4.23 -1.09 7.07
C ALA A 253 -3.46 -2.42 7.00
N MET A 254 -2.35 -2.44 6.26
CA MET A 254 -1.46 -3.61 6.14
C MET A 254 -0.66 -3.88 7.44
N ASN A 255 -0.23 -2.84 8.15
CA ASN A 255 0.41 -2.97 9.47
C ASN A 255 -0.55 -3.59 10.50
N LEU A 256 -1.80 -3.13 10.54
CA LEU A 256 -2.84 -3.70 11.42
C LEU A 256 -3.10 -5.17 11.10
N TYR A 257 -3.21 -5.52 9.81
CA TYR A 257 -3.33 -6.91 9.39
C TYR A 257 -2.12 -7.75 9.83
N THR A 258 -0.90 -7.22 9.68
CA THR A 258 0.34 -7.87 10.07
C THR A 258 0.37 -8.14 11.59
N LEU A 259 0.04 -7.14 12.40
CA LEU A 259 -0.02 -7.26 13.86
C LEU A 259 -1.00 -8.34 14.31
N VAL A 260 -2.21 -8.29 13.78
CA VAL A 260 -3.26 -9.25 14.12
C VAL A 260 -2.86 -10.66 13.69
N TYR A 261 -2.34 -10.81 12.47
CA TYR A 261 -1.90 -12.09 11.95
C TYR A 261 -0.81 -12.73 12.82
N TYR A 262 0.27 -12.00 13.09
CA TYR A 262 1.38 -12.52 13.90
C TYR A 262 0.97 -12.70 15.37
N GLY A 263 0.15 -11.82 15.93
CA GLY A 263 -0.38 -11.96 17.28
C GLY A 263 -1.17 -13.27 17.47
N MET A 264 -2.11 -13.57 16.56
CA MET A 264 -2.85 -14.84 16.63
C MET A 264 -1.97 -16.04 16.35
N ARG A 265 -0.99 -15.91 15.46
CA ARG A 265 -0.05 -17.00 15.18
C ARG A 265 0.78 -17.35 16.41
N TRP A 266 1.34 -16.35 17.09
CA TRP A 266 2.09 -16.58 18.32
C TRP A 266 1.22 -17.14 19.43
N TYR A 267 -0.04 -16.71 19.51
CA TYR A 267 -1.02 -17.29 20.43
C TYR A 267 -1.26 -18.79 20.16
N ARG A 268 -1.40 -19.20 18.89
CA ARG A 268 -1.57 -20.62 18.53
C ARG A 268 -0.35 -21.48 18.86
N LEU A 269 0.82 -21.01 18.43
CA LEU A 269 2.08 -21.71 18.65
C LEU A 269 2.38 -21.87 20.16
N ALA A 270 1.80 -21.03 21.02
CA ALA A 270 1.96 -21.10 22.47
C ALA A 270 0.97 -22.06 23.18
N GLY A 271 -0.10 -22.54 22.53
CA GLY A 271 -1.22 -23.15 23.27
C GLY A 271 -2.08 -24.21 22.58
N SER A 272 -1.79 -24.66 21.35
CA SER A 272 -2.55 -25.75 20.73
C SER A 272 -1.71 -26.62 19.78
N GLU A 273 -1.93 -27.93 19.82
CA GLU A 273 -1.36 -28.88 18.86
C GLU A 273 -1.85 -28.53 17.44
N GLU A 274 -0.92 -28.17 16.56
CA GLU A 274 -1.24 -27.86 15.15
C GLU A 274 -1.56 -29.17 14.41
N ALA A 275 -2.77 -29.29 13.87
CA ALA A 275 -3.06 -30.30 12.87
C ALA A 275 -2.31 -29.95 11.58
N PHE A 276 -1.36 -30.79 11.19
CA PHE A 276 -0.52 -30.58 10.01
C PHE A 276 -1.35 -30.60 8.72
N VAL A 277 -1.42 -29.46 8.01
CA VAL A 277 -1.96 -29.37 6.64
C VAL A 277 -0.82 -28.99 5.69
N PRO A 278 -0.44 -29.86 4.73
CA PRO A 278 0.75 -29.68 3.90
C PRO A 278 0.84 -28.33 3.16
N TRP A 279 -0.29 -27.76 2.75
CA TRP A 279 -0.34 -26.53 1.97
C TRP A 279 -0.31 -25.24 2.80
N ASP A 280 -0.57 -25.32 4.10
CA ASP A 280 -0.61 -24.13 4.97
C ASP A 280 0.81 -23.56 5.19
N PHE A 281 1.81 -24.43 5.21
CA PHE A 281 3.23 -24.09 5.20
C PHE A 281 3.59 -23.16 4.02
N LEU A 282 3.18 -23.50 2.79
CA LEU A 282 3.50 -22.70 1.60
C LEU A 282 2.79 -21.34 1.64
N PHE A 283 1.51 -21.32 2.02
CA PHE A 283 0.74 -20.08 2.07
C PHE A 283 1.26 -19.10 3.11
N ARG A 284 1.80 -19.62 4.20
CA ARG A 284 2.44 -18.86 5.27
C ARG A 284 3.69 -18.13 4.77
N ASP A 285 4.49 -18.78 3.94
CA ASP A 285 5.68 -18.17 3.35
C ASP A 285 5.33 -17.16 2.26
N VAL A 286 4.37 -17.52 1.41
CA VAL A 286 3.79 -16.59 0.43
C VAL A 286 3.28 -15.31 1.11
N ARG A 287 2.56 -15.43 2.23
CA ARG A 287 2.10 -14.28 3.04
C ARG A 287 3.27 -13.40 3.50
N TYR A 288 4.32 -14.00 4.04
CA TYR A 288 5.52 -13.28 4.48
C TYR A 288 6.16 -12.51 3.31
N PHE A 289 6.37 -13.18 2.17
CA PHE A 289 6.96 -12.55 0.98
C PHE A 289 6.12 -11.39 0.45
N ILE A 290 4.80 -11.56 0.39
CA ILE A 290 3.88 -10.50 -0.03
C ILE A 290 4.01 -9.27 0.86
N LEU A 291 4.07 -9.45 2.19
CA LEU A 291 4.20 -8.31 3.11
C LEU A 291 5.54 -7.59 2.91
N VAL A 292 6.64 -8.33 2.81
CA VAL A 292 7.97 -7.73 2.55
C VAL A 292 7.98 -6.98 1.22
N MET A 293 7.52 -7.61 0.13
CA MET A 293 7.43 -6.98 -1.19
C MET A 293 6.55 -5.73 -1.16
N PHE A 294 5.43 -5.77 -0.43
CA PHE A 294 4.53 -4.64 -0.29
C PHE A 294 5.21 -3.44 0.41
N TYR A 295 5.91 -3.69 1.53
CA TYR A 295 6.60 -2.62 2.25
C TYR A 295 7.78 -2.05 1.45
N CYS A 296 8.56 -2.92 0.78
CA CYS A 296 9.63 -2.46 -0.12
C CYS A 296 9.07 -1.64 -1.29
N ALA A 297 7.99 -2.07 -1.94
CA ALA A 297 7.34 -1.31 -3.01
C ALA A 297 6.79 0.03 -2.51
N SER A 298 6.27 0.08 -1.28
CA SER A 298 5.78 1.30 -0.65
C SER A 298 6.91 2.29 -0.34
N LEU A 299 8.11 1.81 0.02
CA LEU A 299 9.31 2.64 0.15
C LEU A 299 9.79 3.19 -1.20
N VAL A 300 9.82 2.37 -2.25
CA VAL A 300 10.14 2.87 -3.60
C VAL A 300 9.14 3.96 -4.03
N LEU A 301 7.86 3.74 -3.77
CA LEU A 301 6.81 4.72 -4.03
C LEU A 301 7.04 6.04 -3.25
N SER A 302 7.48 5.99 -1.99
CA SER A 302 7.76 7.20 -1.20
C SER A 302 8.92 8.01 -1.78
N THR A 303 9.93 7.35 -2.35
CA THR A 303 11.03 8.00 -3.06
C THR A 303 10.54 8.75 -4.30
N PHE A 304 9.62 8.17 -5.10
CA PHE A 304 9.02 8.88 -6.23
C PHE A 304 8.17 10.09 -5.80
N LEU A 305 7.45 9.98 -4.69
CA LEU A 305 6.69 11.11 -4.12
C LEU A 305 7.61 12.23 -3.65
N LYS A 306 8.72 11.90 -2.97
CA LYS A 306 9.76 12.87 -2.58
C LYS A 306 10.32 13.60 -3.81
N ARG A 307 10.64 12.85 -4.88
CA ARG A 307 11.15 13.43 -6.13
C ARG A 307 10.13 14.35 -6.80
N ALA A 308 8.84 13.99 -6.79
CA ALA A 308 7.77 14.84 -7.30
C ALA A 308 7.71 16.20 -6.59
N TYR A 309 7.86 16.21 -5.27
CA TYR A 309 7.87 17.44 -4.49
C TYR A 309 9.05 18.36 -4.83
N VAL A 310 10.24 17.78 -5.00
CA VAL A 310 11.44 18.54 -5.37
C VAL A 310 11.24 19.22 -6.73
N GLU A 311 10.77 18.49 -7.75
CA GLU A 311 10.50 19.09 -9.06
C GLU A 311 9.40 20.17 -9.02
N TYR A 312 8.34 19.95 -8.23
CA TYR A 312 7.30 20.96 -8.04
C TYR A 312 7.83 22.21 -7.32
N THR A 313 8.72 22.05 -6.34
CA THR A 313 9.31 23.17 -5.60
C THR A 313 10.15 24.03 -6.55
N ILE A 314 11.02 23.43 -7.35
CA ILE A 314 11.79 24.12 -8.40
C ILE A 314 10.85 24.85 -9.37
N LEU A 315 9.79 24.17 -9.80
CA LEU A 315 8.80 24.76 -10.71
C LEU A 315 7.98 25.88 -10.06
N SER A 316 7.81 25.91 -8.74
CA SER A 316 7.00 26.94 -8.07
C SER A 316 7.81 28.16 -7.64
N THR A 317 9.02 27.98 -7.10
CA THR A 317 9.85 29.08 -6.59
C THR A 317 10.64 29.78 -7.69
N GLY A 318 10.87 29.13 -8.85
CA GLY A 318 11.68 29.70 -9.93
C GLY A 318 13.14 29.95 -9.58
N LYS A 319 13.60 29.49 -8.40
CA LYS A 319 15.00 29.41 -8.02
C LYS A 319 15.40 27.93 -8.03
N PRO A 320 16.53 27.59 -8.67
CA PRO A 320 17.08 26.24 -8.61
C PRO A 320 17.44 25.84 -7.18
#